data_AF-A0A9D9DQZ3-F1
#
_entry.id   AF-A0A9D9DQZ3-F1
#
_cell.length_a   1.000
_cell.length_b   1.000
_cell.length_c   1.000
_cell.angle_alpha   90.00
_cell.angle_beta   90.00
_cell.angle_gamma   90.00
#
_symmetry.space_group_name_H-M   'P 1'
#
loop_
_entity.id
_entity.type
_entity.pdbx_description
1 polymer ?
#
loop_
_entity_poly.entity_id
_entity_poly.type
_entity_poly.pdbx_seq_one_letter_code
_entity_poly.pdbx_strand_id
1 'polypeptide(L)' 'MTLHDAIQVVLQNGPMTAIEIANEVNKKQLYHRRDSAPVPSSQIHARIKNYPQYFERLGDRYKNRE' A
#
# COMPACT_ATOMS: atom_id res chain seq x y z
N MET A 1 -9.85 -2.68 -8.99
CA MET A 1 -8.89 -2.95 -7.90
C MET A 1 -9.18 -2.03 -6.74
N THR A 2 -9.21 -2.57 -5.52
CA THR A 2 -9.27 -1.75 -4.30
C THR A 2 -7.87 -1.26 -3.92
N LEU A 3 -7.76 -0.27 -3.02
CA LEU A 3 -6.46 0.14 -2.51
C LEU A 3 -5.74 -1.01 -1.78
N HIS A 4 -6.49 -1.93 -1.17
CA HIS A 4 -5.93 -3.10 -0.50
C HIS A 4 -5.19 -4.00 -1.49
N ASP A 5 -5.85 -4.39 -2.58
CA ASP A 5 -5.24 -5.27 -3.59
C ASP A 5 -4.02 -4.58 -4.24
N ALA A 6 -4.10 -3.26 -4.46
CA ALA A 6 -2.99 -2.48 -5.01
C ALA A 6 -1.76 -2.52 -4.10
N ILE A 7 -1.95 -2.42 -2.77
CA ILE A 7 -0.86 -2.54 -1.80
C ILE A 7 -0.25 -3.94 -1.85
N GLN A 8 -1.07 -5.00 -1.87
CA GLN A 8 -0.57 -6.37 -1.93
C GLN A 8 0.26 -6.62 -3.20
N VAL A 9 -0.20 -6.14 -4.36
CA VAL A 9 0.53 -6.23 -5.63
C VAL A 9 1.87 -5.52 -5.57
N VAL A 10 1.94 -4.32 -5.01
CA VAL A 10 3.21 -3.59 -4.87
C VAL A 10 4.19 -4.36 -3.98
N LEU A 11 3.70 -4.88 -2.85
CA LEU A 11 4.50 -5.62 -1.87
C LEU A 11 4.94 -7.03 -2.33
N GLN A 12 4.44 -7.54 -3.47
CA GLN A 12 5.02 -8.73 -4.10
C GLN A 12 6.47 -8.53 -4.54
N ASN A 13 6.89 -7.27 -4.74
CA ASN A 13 8.28 -6.93 -5.09
C ASN A 13 9.20 -6.82 -3.85
N GLY A 14 8.69 -7.14 -2.67
CA GLY A 14 9.42 -7.10 -1.40
C GLY A 14 8.96 -5.99 -0.45
N PRO A 15 9.55 -5.90 0.75
CA PRO A 15 9.13 -4.96 1.77
C PRO A 15 9.35 -3.50 1.35
N MET A 16 8.38 -2.62 1.59
CA MET A 16 8.45 -1.20 1.23
C MET A 16 7.88 -0.30 2.33
N THR A 17 8.36 0.94 2.40
CA THR A 17 7.77 1.99 3.25
C THR A 17 6.42 2.44 2.70
N ALA A 18 5.58 3.06 3.52
CA ALA A 18 4.28 3.59 3.06
C ALA A 18 4.42 4.65 1.94
N ILE A 19 5.53 5.39 1.92
CA ILE A 19 5.82 6.38 0.88
C ILE A 19 6.13 5.68 -0.44
N GLU A 20 7.01 4.68 -0.42
CA GLU A 20 7.34 3.88 -1.61
C GLU A 20 6.09 3.15 -2.15
N ILE A 21 5.27 2.58 -1.27
CA ILE A 21 4.01 1.92 -1.67
C ILE A 21 3.09 2.92 -2.36
N ALA A 22 2.86 4.10 -1.76
CA ALA A 22 2.02 5.13 -2.36
C ALA A 22 2.56 5.57 -3.73
N ASN A 23 3.86 5.79 -3.85
CA ASN A 23 4.52 6.17 -5.10
C ASN A 23 4.33 5.10 -6.17
N GLU A 24 4.55 3.83 -5.85
CA GLU A 24 4.38 2.72 -6.79
C GLU A 24 2.92 2.52 -7.19
N VAL A 25 1.97 2.61 -6.25
CA VAL A 25 0.53 2.56 -6.54
C VAL A 25 0.12 3.66 -7.51
N ASN A 26 0.57 4.89 -7.28
CA ASN A 26 0.26 6.04 -8.13
C ASN A 26 0.94 5.95 -9.50
N LYS A 27 2.24 5.61 -9.53
CA LYS A 27 3.05 5.49 -10.75
C LYS A 27 2.50 4.42 -11.70
N LYS A 28 2.06 3.29 -11.15
CA LYS A 28 1.47 2.18 -11.90
C LYS A 28 -0.04 2.32 -12.10
N GLN A 29 -0.65 3.42 -11.60
CA GLN A 29 -2.10 3.68 -11.64
C GLN A 29 -2.95 2.49 -11.16
N LEU A 30 -2.46 1.78 -10.13
CA LEU A 30 -3.07 0.55 -9.63
C LEU A 30 -4.42 0.83 -8.93
N TYR A 31 -4.60 2.02 -8.38
CA TYR A 31 -5.81 2.41 -7.69
C TYR A 31 -6.18 3.86 -8.02
N HIS A 32 -7.46 4.08 -8.30
CA HIS A 32 -8.00 5.39 -8.59
C HIS A 32 -8.87 5.85 -7.41
N ARG A 33 -8.49 6.97 -6.80
CA ARG A 33 -9.34 7.63 -5.80
C ARG A 33 -10.55 8.27 -6.47
N ARG A 34 -11.63 8.43 -5.70
CA ARG A 34 -12.86 9.07 -6.17
C ARG A 34 -12.66 10.52 -6.61
N ASP A 35 -11.75 11.23 -5.97
CA ASP A 35 -11.39 12.62 -6.26
C ASP A 35 -10.26 12.75 -7.30
N SER A 36 -9.86 11.64 -7.95
CA SER A 36 -8.76 11.56 -8.93
C SER A 36 -7.39 12.00 -8.40
N ALA A 37 -7.28 12.33 -7.12
CA ALA A 37 -6.02 12.71 -6.50
C ALA A 37 -5.11 11.47 -6.33
N PRO A 38 -3.78 11.66 -6.26
CA PRO A 38 -2.86 10.59 -5.90
C PRO A 38 -3.14 10.02 -4.51
N VAL A 39 -2.87 8.74 -4.30
CA VAL A 39 -2.94 8.09 -2.98
C VAL A 39 -1.82 8.63 -2.10
N PRO A 40 -2.11 9.14 -0.89
CA PRO A 40 -1.09 9.58 0.04
C PRO A 40 -0.62 8.40 0.90
N SER A 41 0.62 8.47 1.40
CA SER A 41 1.20 7.47 2.30
C SER A 41 0.39 7.27 3.59
N SER A 42 -0.27 8.33 4.09
CA SER A 42 -1.17 8.24 5.25
C SER A 42 -2.34 7.27 5.03
N GLN A 43 -2.87 7.20 3.81
CA GLN A 43 -3.95 6.28 3.46
C GLN A 43 -3.44 4.84 3.37
N ILE A 44 -2.17 4.64 2.97
CA ILE A 44 -1.48 3.34 3.04
C ILE A 44 -1.34 2.90 4.50
N HIS A 45 -0.85 3.77 5.38
CA HIS A 45 -0.73 3.48 6.82
C HIS A 45 -2.08 3.09 7.44
N ALA A 46 -3.13 3.87 7.17
CA ALA A 46 -4.48 3.58 7.66
C ALA A 46 -4.98 2.23 7.15
N ARG A 47 -4.75 1.92 5.86
CA ARG A 47 -5.15 0.63 5.29
C ARG A 47 -4.37 -0.53 5.93
N ILE A 48 -3.05 -0.44 6.06
CA ILE A 48 -2.25 -1.52 6.65
C ILE A 48 -2.65 -1.76 8.12
N LYS A 49 -2.84 -0.69 8.89
CA LYS A 49 -3.24 -0.78 10.30
C LYS A 49 -4.61 -1.43 10.49
N ASN A 50 -5.55 -1.21 9.57
CA ASN A 50 -6.89 -1.80 9.63
C ASN A 50 -6.92 -3.28 9.22
N TYR A 51 -5.84 -3.79 8.61
CA TYR A 51 -5.76 -5.13 8.04
C TYR A 51 -4.50 -5.88 8.50
N PRO A 52 -4.24 -6.00 9.83
CA PRO A 52 -3.02 -6.62 10.37
C PRO A 52 -2.89 -8.11 10.04
N GLN A 53 -3.96 -8.77 9.61
CA GLN A 53 -3.94 -10.16 9.15
C GLN A 53 -3.30 -10.32 7.76
N TYR A 54 -3.23 -9.25 6.96
CA TYR A 54 -2.69 -9.31 5.58
C TYR A 54 -1.31 -8.67 5.44
N PHE A 55 -0.91 -7.85 6.40
CA PHE A 55 0.32 -7.08 6.33
C PHE A 55 1.14 -7.23 7.61
N GLU A 56 2.45 -7.39 7.44
CA GLU A 56 3.42 -7.42 8.53
C GLU A 56 4.27 -6.16 8.50
N ARG A 57 4.56 -5.59 9.67
CA ARG A 57 5.42 -4.41 9.82
C ARG A 57 6.84 -4.84 10.17
N LEU A 58 7.80 -4.40 9.36
CA LEU A 58 9.24 -4.61 9.52
C LEU A 58 9.90 -3.25 9.74
N GLY A 59 9.87 -2.75 10.98
CA GLY A 59 10.37 -1.41 11.29
C GLY A 59 9.49 -0.31 10.68
N ASP A 60 10.03 0.44 9.72
CA ASP A 60 9.34 1.45 8.92
C ASP A 60 8.77 0.92 7.60
N ARG A 61 9.07 -0.35 7.26
CA ARG A 61 8.61 -1.04 6.05
C ARG A 61 7.46 -2.01 6.34
N TYR A 62 6.78 -2.41 5.28
CA TYR A 62 5.68 -3.36 5.29
C TYR A 62 5.90 -4.46 4.27
N LYS A 63 5.42 -5.67 4.55
CA LYS A 63 5.35 -6.78 3.59
C LYS A 63 3.99 -7.47 3.68
N ASN A 64 3.66 -8.28 2.67
CA ASN A 64 2.51 -9.18 2.75
C ASN A 64 2.76 -10.24 3.84
N ARG A 65 1.71 -10.59 4.56
CA ARG A 65 1.69 -11.76 5.44
C ARG A 65 1.43 -13.00 4.59
N GLU A 66 2.24 -14.04 4.77
CA GLU A 66 2.05 -15.35 4.13
C GLU A 66 0.84 -16.09 4.72
#